data_AF-S8CWV1-F1
#
_entry.id   AF-S8CWV1-F1
#
_cell.length_a   1.000
_cell.length_b   1.000
_cell.length_c   1.000
_cell.angle_alpha   90.00
_cell.angle_beta   90.00
_cell.angle_gamma   90.00
#
_symmetry.space_group_name_H-M   'P 1'
#
loop_
_entity.id
_entity.type
_entity.pdbx_description
1 polymer ?
#
loop_
_entity_poly.entity_id
_entity_poly.type
_entity_poly.pdbx_seq_one_letter_code
_entity_poly.pdbx_strand_id
1 'polypeptide(L)'
;MVNPKAWRVIPRPLLETILNNHVRHPRVPQILILHGPRGVGKTTLILKRLYEEWNTGPHVTGYVDFAESTEEYHPIHGHSYPWTSWGNCTPCRLVSLKAQLENCLEVMIRRGIKLGVISSHQIFTTLTKWHSPTAVLNKILKNQSDQKLSSRNRKKRLSVSKLWDTAIFRLSASFNENELVDLLDEGIAKEELSFYKEAVVALNLAKEVISVQQKWRENAIHDLHAKGRFSRSLANSATDWPCLLLELLSFAADANYFQPKLVINNIEVLKKAFIEDNKTVCGSMYHDNLIWRMIALGANERTLPIILVTSDGYYSYQAFMDFGFPDVFISRE
;
A
#
# COMPACT_ATOMS: atom_id res chain seq x y z
N MET A 1 17.49 -12.03 31.91
CA MET A 1 16.03 -12.03 32.13
C MET A 1 15.62 -10.60 32.40
N VAL A 2 15.04 -9.91 31.43
CA VAL A 2 14.49 -8.56 31.63
C VAL A 2 13.15 -8.72 32.32
N ASN A 3 12.96 -8.12 33.49
CA ASN A 3 11.67 -8.12 34.17
C ASN A 3 10.59 -7.60 33.20
N PRO A 4 9.51 -8.35 32.93
CA PRO A 4 8.44 -7.86 32.08
C PRO A 4 7.78 -6.70 32.82
N LYS A 5 8.06 -5.49 32.35
CA LYS A 5 7.41 -4.29 32.85
C LYS A 5 5.91 -4.49 32.67
N ALA A 6 5.14 -4.35 33.74
CA ALA A 6 3.69 -4.50 33.66
C ALA A 6 3.13 -3.49 32.64
N TRP A 7 2.24 -3.97 31.76
CA TRP A 7 1.55 -3.13 30.78
C TRP A 7 0.88 -1.95 31.45
N ARG A 8 1.14 -0.72 30.97
CA ARG A 8 0.43 0.43 31.52
C ARG A 8 -1.02 0.41 31.07
N VAL A 9 -1.91 0.66 32.01
CA VAL A 9 -3.33 0.84 31.72
C VAL A 9 -3.51 2.25 31.17
N ILE A 10 -3.77 2.35 29.87
CA ILE A 10 -4.07 3.62 29.21
C ILE A 10 -5.60 3.84 29.25
N PRO A 11 -6.08 4.96 29.81
CA PRO A 11 -7.50 5.29 29.79
C PRO A 11 -8.02 5.37 28.35
N ARG A 12 -9.14 4.70 28.07
CA ARG A 12 -9.74 4.67 26.73
C ARG A 12 -9.97 6.06 26.13
N PRO A 13 -10.49 7.08 26.84
CA PRO A 13 -10.68 8.41 26.27
C PRO A 13 -9.38 9.06 25.79
N LEU A 14 -8.26 8.80 26.48
CA LEU A 14 -6.94 9.28 26.07
C LEU A 14 -6.50 8.59 24.78
N LEU A 15 -6.70 7.28 24.68
CA LEU A 15 -6.38 6.52 23.49
C LEU A 15 -7.20 6.97 22.27
N GLU A 16 -8.52 7.14 22.44
CA GLU A 16 -9.43 7.67 21.42
C GLU A 16 -8.97 9.07 20.97
N THR A 17 -8.58 9.94 21.91
CA THR A 17 -8.07 11.29 21.61
C THR A 17 -6.79 11.24 20.79
N ILE A 18 -5.82 10.38 21.14
CA ILE A 18 -4.56 10.23 20.40
C ILE A 18 -4.82 9.75 18.98
N LEU A 19 -5.66 8.72 18.83
CA LEU A 19 -6.02 8.16 17.51
C LEU A 19 -6.74 9.20 16.65
N ASN A 20 -7.72 9.91 17.21
CA ASN A 20 -8.46 10.95 16.50
C ASN A 20 -7.58 12.15 16.12
N ASN A 21 -6.68 12.59 16.99
CA ASN A 21 -5.74 13.65 16.64
C ASN A 21 -4.82 13.21 15.49
N HIS A 22 -4.34 11.97 15.51
CA HIS A 22 -3.50 11.43 14.44
C HIS A 22 -4.23 11.42 13.09
N VAL A 23 -5.47 10.93 13.05
CA VAL A 23 -6.22 10.80 11.79
C VAL A 23 -6.89 12.09 11.29
N ARG A 24 -6.92 13.15 12.11
CA ARG A 24 -7.45 14.47 11.72
C ARG A 24 -6.47 15.27 10.87
N HIS A 25 -5.18 14.96 10.97
CA HIS A 25 -4.18 15.60 10.12
C HIS A 25 -4.19 14.93 8.74
N PRO A 26 -4.28 15.71 7.65
CA PRO A 26 -4.24 15.13 6.30
C PRO A 26 -2.92 14.39 6.03
N ARG A 27 -1.81 14.90 6.58
CA ARG A 27 -0.49 14.29 6.49
C ARG A 27 0.22 14.34 7.83
N VAL A 28 0.91 13.26 8.16
CA VAL A 28 1.62 13.03 9.42
C VAL A 28 3.08 12.67 9.17
N PRO A 29 4.00 13.10 10.04
CA PRO A 29 5.43 12.78 9.89
C PRO A 29 5.78 11.36 10.35
N GLN A 30 4.90 10.68 11.09
CA GLN A 30 5.17 9.40 11.72
C GLN A 30 3.94 8.52 11.63
N ILE A 31 4.14 7.20 11.57
CA ILE A 31 3.07 6.21 11.67
C ILE A 31 2.74 5.96 13.15
N LEU A 32 1.52 5.51 13.45
CA LEU A 32 1.11 5.16 14.81
C LEU A 32 1.05 3.64 14.96
N ILE A 33 1.63 3.10 16.04
CA ILE A 33 1.53 1.69 16.38
C ILE A 33 0.62 1.52 17.59
N LEU A 34 -0.52 0.89 17.39
CA LEU A 34 -1.43 0.48 18.45
C LEU A 34 -1.04 -0.92 18.94
N HIS A 35 -0.19 -0.94 19.96
CA HIS A 35 0.31 -2.16 20.57
C HIS A 35 -0.35 -2.45 21.92
N GLY A 36 -0.62 -3.73 22.19
CA GLY A 36 -1.12 -4.19 23.48
C GLY A 36 -1.41 -5.68 23.46
N PRO A 37 -1.69 -6.30 24.61
CA PRO A 37 -2.03 -7.71 24.69
C PRO A 37 -3.23 -8.10 23.81
N ARG A 38 -3.37 -9.39 23.51
CA ARG A 38 -4.58 -9.92 22.86
C ARG A 38 -5.79 -9.78 23.77
N GLY A 39 -6.98 -9.64 23.17
CA GLY A 39 -8.24 -9.54 23.93
C GLY A 39 -8.53 -8.18 24.58
N VAL A 40 -7.59 -7.21 24.57
CA VAL A 40 -7.82 -5.88 25.18
C VAL A 40 -8.73 -4.95 24.38
N GLY A 41 -9.29 -5.43 23.26
CA GLY A 41 -10.29 -4.69 22.47
C GLY A 41 -9.72 -3.67 21.47
N LYS A 42 -8.45 -3.79 21.03
CA LYS A 42 -7.83 -2.88 20.04
C LYS A 42 -8.65 -2.79 18.74
N THR A 43 -8.93 -3.93 18.13
CA THR A 43 -9.72 -4.01 16.88
C THR A 43 -11.16 -3.58 17.09
N THR A 44 -11.77 -3.93 18.24
CA THR A 44 -13.12 -3.51 18.60
C THR A 44 -13.22 -1.99 18.73
N LEU A 45 -12.23 -1.34 19.35
CA LEU A 45 -12.17 0.11 19.46
C LEU A 45 -12.17 0.77 18.07
N ILE A 46 -11.33 0.28 17.17
CA ILE A 46 -11.26 0.83 15.81
C ILE A 46 -12.56 0.58 15.06
N LEU A 47 -12.97 -0.69 14.88
CA LEU A 47 -14.08 -1.05 14.00
C LEU A 47 -15.46 -0.63 14.51
N LYS A 48 -15.70 -0.68 15.83
CA LYS A 48 -17.04 -0.44 16.40
C LYS A 48 -17.25 0.98 16.93
N ARG A 49 -16.19 1.77 17.10
CA ARG A 49 -16.31 3.15 17.61
C ARG A 49 -15.76 4.20 16.67
N LEU A 50 -14.56 3.99 16.14
CA LEU A 50 -13.86 5.03 15.39
C LEU A 50 -14.10 4.95 13.88
N TYR A 51 -14.32 3.74 13.35
CA TYR A 51 -14.37 3.49 11.92
C TYR A 51 -15.49 4.27 11.19
N GLU A 52 -16.68 4.38 11.79
CA GLU A 52 -17.80 5.12 11.19
C GLU A 52 -17.49 6.63 11.10
N GLU A 53 -17.02 7.24 12.20
CA GLU A 53 -16.57 8.63 12.23
C GLU A 53 -15.46 8.86 11.19
N TRP A 54 -14.52 7.93 11.10
CA TRP A 54 -13.40 8.00 10.17
C TRP A 54 -13.77 7.77 8.70
N ASN A 55 -15.02 7.43 8.40
CA ASN A 55 -15.57 7.36 7.05
C ASN A 55 -16.66 8.41 6.80
N THR A 56 -16.87 9.34 7.74
CA THR A 56 -17.84 10.43 7.62
C THR A 56 -17.16 11.69 7.06
N GLY A 57 -17.84 12.42 6.18
CA GLY A 57 -17.32 13.66 5.59
C GLY A 57 -16.20 13.42 4.57
N PRO A 58 -15.13 14.25 4.54
CA PRO A 58 -14.03 14.11 3.58
C PRO A 58 -13.12 12.91 3.88
N HIS A 59 -13.34 12.22 5.01
CA HIS A 59 -12.48 11.14 5.46
C HIS A 59 -12.76 9.83 4.74
N VAL A 60 -11.68 9.11 4.42
CA VAL A 60 -11.75 7.79 3.78
C VAL A 60 -10.80 6.84 4.49
N THR A 61 -11.32 5.76 5.07
CA THR A 61 -10.47 4.79 5.80
C THR A 61 -10.33 3.50 5.04
N GLY A 62 -9.10 3.19 4.63
CA GLY A 62 -8.71 1.84 4.27
C GLY A 62 -8.49 1.00 5.52
N TYR A 63 -9.10 -0.18 5.57
CA TYR A 63 -8.88 -1.15 6.64
C TYR A 63 -8.44 -2.48 6.02
N VAL A 64 -7.28 -2.97 6.44
CA VAL A 64 -6.73 -4.26 6.02
C VAL A 64 -6.50 -5.09 7.27
N ASP A 65 -6.99 -6.33 7.26
CA ASP A 65 -6.70 -7.29 8.33
C ASP A 65 -6.01 -8.51 7.75
N PHE A 66 -4.70 -8.63 7.92
CA PHE A 66 -3.95 -9.75 7.33
C PHE A 66 -4.34 -11.11 7.91
N ALA A 67 -5.02 -11.15 9.05
CA ALA A 67 -5.55 -12.38 9.62
C ALA A 67 -6.88 -12.81 8.99
N GLU A 68 -7.52 -11.99 8.15
CA GLU A 68 -8.84 -12.26 7.57
C GLU A 68 -8.91 -13.57 6.79
N SER A 69 -7.81 -13.92 6.10
CA SER A 69 -7.68 -15.16 5.34
C SER A 69 -7.47 -16.41 6.21
N THR A 70 -7.34 -16.27 7.52
CA THR A 70 -7.17 -17.40 8.44
C THR A 70 -8.52 -17.85 8.97
N GLU A 71 -9.16 -18.79 8.27
CA GLU A 71 -10.51 -19.28 8.59
C GLU A 71 -10.67 -19.74 10.04
N GLU A 72 -9.67 -20.48 10.56
CA GLU A 72 -9.69 -21.04 11.91
C GLU A 72 -9.69 -19.99 13.04
N TYR A 73 -9.21 -18.77 12.77
CA TYR A 73 -8.91 -17.79 13.82
C TYR A 73 -9.40 -16.37 13.52
N HIS A 74 -10.43 -16.20 12.68
CA HIS A 74 -10.95 -14.86 12.36
C HIS A 74 -12.42 -14.65 12.78
N PRO A 75 -12.77 -13.48 13.37
CA PRO A 75 -14.15 -13.13 13.72
C PRO A 75 -15.16 -13.15 12.58
N ILE A 76 -14.74 -12.88 11.34
CA ILE A 76 -15.65 -12.91 10.18
C ILE A 76 -16.16 -14.34 9.92
N HIS A 77 -15.37 -15.35 10.27
CA HIS A 77 -15.73 -16.77 10.10
C HIS A 77 -16.40 -17.36 11.35
N GLY A 78 -16.82 -16.52 12.29
CA GLY A 78 -17.43 -16.96 13.55
C GLY A 78 -16.44 -17.43 14.62
N HIS A 79 -15.13 -17.27 14.38
CA HIS A 79 -14.07 -17.66 15.31
C HIS A 79 -13.50 -16.45 16.07
N SER A 80 -12.46 -16.66 16.88
CA SER A 80 -11.75 -15.59 17.57
C SER A 80 -10.29 -15.59 17.17
N TYR A 81 -9.64 -14.41 17.22
CA TYR A 81 -8.20 -14.32 17.04
C TYR A 81 -7.47 -15.26 18.01
N PRO A 82 -6.34 -15.86 17.59
CA PRO A 82 -5.67 -16.86 18.40
C PRO A 82 -5.12 -16.19 19.66
N TRP A 83 -5.14 -16.89 20.80
CA TRP A 83 -4.51 -16.40 22.05
C TRP A 83 -2.98 -16.50 22.02
N THR A 84 -2.46 -17.40 21.19
CA THR A 84 -1.02 -17.61 20.92
C THR A 84 -0.52 -16.71 19.80
N SER A 85 0.80 -16.52 19.71
CA SER A 85 1.43 -15.74 18.64
C SER A 85 1.02 -16.25 17.27
N TRP A 86 0.88 -15.35 16.29
CA TRP A 86 0.70 -15.69 14.88
C TRP A 86 1.85 -16.56 14.35
N GLY A 87 3.02 -16.55 15.00
CA GLY A 87 4.11 -17.47 14.69
C GLY A 87 3.83 -18.94 14.97
N ASN A 88 2.81 -19.26 15.79
CA ASN A 88 2.39 -20.62 16.09
C ASN A 88 1.18 -21.06 15.26
N CYS A 89 0.61 -20.14 14.46
CA CYS A 89 -0.52 -20.41 13.58
C CYS A 89 -0.03 -20.88 12.20
N THR A 90 -0.94 -21.46 11.43
CA THR A 90 -0.68 -21.80 10.02
C THR A 90 -0.32 -20.54 9.24
N PRO A 91 0.86 -20.50 8.58
CA PRO A 91 1.27 -19.35 7.78
C PRO A 91 0.30 -19.04 6.63
N CYS A 92 0.04 -17.75 6.42
CA CYS A 92 -0.72 -17.28 5.26
C CYS A 92 0.18 -17.12 4.02
N ARG A 93 -0.42 -17.17 2.83
CA ARG A 93 0.27 -16.94 1.55
C ARG A 93 0.64 -15.47 1.40
N LEU A 94 1.92 -15.17 1.16
CA LEU A 94 2.38 -13.79 0.98
C LEU A 94 1.67 -13.09 -0.20
N VAL A 95 1.40 -13.81 -1.29
CA VAL A 95 0.70 -13.27 -2.47
C VAL A 95 -0.71 -12.80 -2.10
N SER A 96 -1.44 -13.56 -1.30
CA SER A 96 -2.78 -13.21 -0.85
C SER A 96 -2.78 -11.98 0.05
N LEU A 97 -1.86 -11.90 1.01
CA LEU A 97 -1.73 -10.75 1.90
C LEU A 97 -1.32 -9.49 1.14
N LYS A 98 -0.36 -9.61 0.21
CA LYS A 98 0.03 -8.52 -0.69
C LYS A 98 -1.18 -8.03 -1.49
N ALA A 99 -1.93 -8.93 -2.10
CA ALA A 99 -3.12 -8.58 -2.86
C ALA A 99 -4.17 -7.87 -2.00
N GLN A 100 -4.38 -8.29 -0.75
CA GLN A 100 -5.32 -7.63 0.18
C GLN A 100 -4.95 -6.17 0.43
N LEU A 101 -3.67 -5.88 0.70
CA LEU A 101 -3.17 -4.51 0.87
C LEU A 101 -3.27 -3.70 -0.41
N GLU A 102 -2.81 -4.25 -1.54
CA GLU A 102 -2.81 -3.58 -2.83
C GLU A 102 -4.23 -3.25 -3.29
N ASN A 103 -5.18 -4.18 -3.14
CA ASN A 103 -6.58 -3.95 -3.48
C ASN A 103 -7.20 -2.85 -2.62
N CYS A 104 -6.95 -2.85 -1.31
CA CYS A 104 -7.43 -1.79 -0.42
C CYS A 104 -6.92 -0.41 -0.86
N LEU A 105 -5.62 -0.30 -1.14
CA LEU A 105 -5.01 0.95 -1.58
C LEU A 105 -5.52 1.38 -2.96
N GLU A 106 -5.70 0.44 -3.89
CA GLU A 106 -6.26 0.70 -5.23
C GLU A 106 -7.70 1.22 -5.16
N VAL A 107 -8.54 0.66 -4.28
CA VAL A 107 -9.91 1.15 -4.06
C VAL A 107 -9.89 2.59 -3.53
N MET A 108 -8.99 2.91 -2.59
CA MET A 108 -8.84 4.28 -2.08
C MET A 108 -8.37 5.25 -3.18
N ILE A 109 -7.42 4.83 -4.01
CA ILE A 109 -6.94 5.63 -5.15
C ILE A 109 -8.08 5.87 -6.15
N ARG A 110 -8.85 4.84 -6.49
CA ARG A 110 -10.02 4.96 -7.38
C ARG A 110 -11.03 5.98 -6.84
N ARG A 111 -11.26 6.01 -5.53
CA ARG A 111 -12.07 7.08 -4.90
C ARG A 111 -11.43 8.46 -5.03
N GLY A 112 -10.11 8.58 -4.85
CA GLY A 112 -9.38 9.83 -5.08
C GLY A 112 -9.44 10.31 -6.54
N ILE A 113 -9.43 9.38 -7.51
CA ILE A 113 -9.64 9.67 -8.93
C ILE A 113 -11.08 10.15 -9.17
N LYS A 114 -12.10 9.48 -8.61
CA LYS A 114 -13.52 9.89 -8.71
C LYS A 114 -13.74 11.31 -8.19
N LEU A 115 -13.00 11.69 -7.15
CA LEU A 115 -13.05 13.04 -6.57
C LEU A 115 -12.20 14.07 -7.34
N GLY A 116 -11.54 13.66 -8.44
CA GLY A 116 -10.69 14.53 -9.26
C GLY A 116 -9.37 14.96 -8.59
N VAL A 117 -9.02 14.37 -7.45
CA VAL A 117 -7.81 14.74 -6.67
C VAL A 117 -6.56 14.06 -7.21
N ILE A 118 -6.73 12.90 -7.84
CA ILE A 118 -5.65 12.10 -8.43
C ILE A 118 -5.81 12.08 -9.94
N SER A 119 -4.81 12.63 -10.62
CA SER A 119 -4.73 12.77 -12.08
C SER A 119 -3.68 11.84 -12.69
N SER A 120 -3.81 11.59 -13.99
CA SER A 120 -2.81 10.92 -14.83
C SER A 120 -1.40 11.51 -14.67
N HIS A 121 -1.29 12.84 -14.58
CA HIS A 121 -0.03 13.55 -14.37
C HIS A 121 0.60 13.27 -12.99
N GLN A 122 -0.19 13.28 -11.92
CA GLN A 122 0.30 12.94 -10.57
C GLN A 122 0.80 11.49 -10.50
N ILE A 123 0.09 10.56 -11.16
CA ILE A 123 0.51 9.15 -11.29
C ILE A 123 1.85 9.06 -12.00
N PHE A 124 2.01 9.76 -13.14
CA PHE A 124 3.25 9.77 -13.91
C PHE A 124 4.44 10.36 -13.14
N THR A 125 4.24 11.51 -12.49
CA THR A 125 5.31 12.19 -11.73
C THR A 125 5.75 11.37 -10.52
N THR A 126 4.81 10.77 -9.79
CA THR A 126 5.11 9.88 -8.66
C THR A 126 5.84 8.62 -9.12
N LEU A 127 5.42 8.01 -10.24
CA LEU A 127 6.10 6.86 -10.82
C LEU A 127 7.54 7.19 -11.24
N THR A 128 7.74 8.31 -11.94
CA THR A 128 9.04 8.68 -12.52
C THR A 128 10.08 9.13 -11.51
N LYS A 129 9.65 9.49 -10.30
CA LYS A 129 10.55 9.77 -9.16
C LYS A 129 11.40 8.56 -8.77
N TRP A 130 10.82 7.37 -8.82
CA TRP A 130 11.47 6.13 -8.36
C TRP A 130 11.78 5.15 -9.49
N HIS A 131 11.07 5.24 -10.62
CA HIS A 131 11.16 4.30 -11.73
C HIS A 131 11.53 4.99 -13.04
N SER A 132 12.27 4.30 -13.90
CA SER A 132 12.48 4.71 -15.29
C SER A 132 11.57 3.91 -16.22
N PRO A 133 10.39 4.42 -16.61
CA PRO A 133 9.42 3.66 -17.39
C PRO A 133 9.82 3.51 -18.87
N THR A 134 10.85 4.22 -19.34
CA THR A 134 11.25 4.32 -20.76
C THR A 134 11.35 2.97 -21.47
N ALA A 135 12.07 2.00 -20.89
CA ALA A 135 12.28 0.70 -21.51
C ALA A 135 10.98 -0.12 -21.57
N VAL A 136 10.15 -0.03 -20.52
CA VAL A 136 8.87 -0.74 -20.45
C VAL A 136 7.85 -0.14 -21.42
N LEU A 137 7.70 1.18 -21.44
CA LEU A 137 6.79 1.88 -22.36
C LEU A 137 7.12 1.56 -23.81
N ASN A 138 8.41 1.56 -24.17
CA ASN A 138 8.83 1.14 -25.51
C ASN A 138 8.47 -0.32 -25.82
N LYS A 139 8.52 -1.23 -24.84
CA LYS A 139 8.11 -2.63 -25.00
C LYS A 139 6.60 -2.74 -25.19
N ILE A 140 5.80 -2.09 -24.35
CA ILE A 140 4.34 -2.08 -24.42
C ILE A 140 3.87 -1.52 -25.77
N LEU A 141 4.43 -0.38 -26.19
CA LEU A 141 4.07 0.27 -27.46
C LEU A 141 4.47 -0.54 -28.71
N LYS A 142 5.54 -1.34 -28.62
CA LYS A 142 6.01 -2.22 -29.71
C LYS A 142 5.18 -3.49 -29.84
N ASN A 143 4.89 -4.16 -28.73
CA ASN A 143 4.13 -5.40 -28.71
C ASN A 143 2.70 -5.24 -29.27
N GLN A 144 2.15 -4.02 -29.25
CA GLN A 144 0.83 -3.72 -29.84
C GLN A 144 0.92 -3.25 -31.30
N SER A 145 2.10 -2.88 -31.81
CA SER A 145 2.29 -2.39 -33.19
C SER A 145 2.63 -3.48 -34.22
N ASP A 146 2.61 -4.76 -33.82
CA ASP A 146 2.88 -5.89 -34.73
C ASP A 146 1.71 -6.22 -35.69
N GLN A 147 0.68 -5.36 -35.77
CA GLN A 147 -0.20 -5.29 -36.93
C GLN A 147 0.10 -4.00 -37.71
N LYS A 148 0.98 -4.13 -38.71
CA LYS A 148 1.25 -3.16 -39.79
C LYS A 148 1.84 -1.81 -39.36
N LEU A 149 3.17 -1.74 -39.22
CA LEU A 149 3.95 -0.66 -39.84
C LEU A 149 5.43 -1.02 -39.84
N SER A 150 5.88 -1.49 -41.00
CA SER A 150 7.28 -1.70 -41.31
C SER A 150 8.07 -0.39 -41.20
N SER A 151 9.22 -0.48 -40.53
CA SER A 151 10.49 0.12 -40.95
C SER A 151 10.54 1.56 -41.48
N ARG A 152 9.84 2.54 -40.91
CA ARG A 152 10.09 3.96 -41.23
C ARG A 152 9.87 4.89 -40.02
N ASN A 153 10.87 4.92 -39.14
CA ASN A 153 11.37 6.10 -38.40
C ASN A 153 12.28 5.66 -37.24
N ARG A 154 13.50 5.21 -37.60
CA ARG A 154 14.59 5.12 -36.63
C ARG A 154 15.04 6.54 -36.27
N LYS A 155 15.07 6.83 -34.96
CA LYS A 155 15.78 7.93 -34.28
C LYS A 155 15.08 9.30 -34.14
N LYS A 156 13.91 9.32 -33.50
CA LYS A 156 13.60 10.43 -32.58
C LYS A 156 13.42 9.82 -31.19
N ARG A 157 14.35 10.08 -30.27
CA ARG A 157 14.22 9.65 -28.87
C ARG A 157 13.07 10.47 -28.29
N LEU A 158 11.86 9.90 -28.30
CA LEU A 158 10.68 10.52 -27.70
C LEU A 158 10.97 10.75 -26.22
N SER A 159 10.52 11.89 -25.69
CA SER A 159 10.58 12.13 -24.25
C SER A 159 9.73 11.10 -23.51
N VAL A 160 10.08 10.82 -22.25
CA VAL A 160 9.36 9.83 -21.44
C VAL A 160 7.88 10.22 -21.28
N SER A 161 7.58 11.51 -21.12
CA SER A 161 6.19 11.99 -21.08
C SER A 161 5.45 11.72 -22.39
N LYS A 162 6.06 11.97 -23.57
CA LYS A 162 5.41 11.66 -24.85
C LYS A 162 5.13 10.16 -25.02
N LEU A 163 6.04 9.30 -24.55
CA LEU A 163 5.82 7.85 -24.56
C LEU A 163 4.67 7.45 -23.63
N TRP A 164 4.56 8.10 -22.48
CA TRP A 164 3.48 7.92 -21.52
C TRP A 164 2.14 8.35 -22.11
N ASP A 165 2.03 9.57 -22.64
CA ASP A 165 0.80 10.11 -23.24
C ASP A 165 0.35 9.24 -24.42
N THR A 166 1.30 8.77 -25.25
CA THR A 166 1.00 7.86 -26.37
C THR A 166 0.47 6.51 -25.88
N ALA A 167 1.04 5.97 -24.79
CA ALA A 167 0.59 4.71 -24.20
C ALA A 167 -0.81 4.85 -23.59
N ILE A 168 -1.06 5.92 -22.85
CA ILE A 168 -2.38 6.24 -22.30
C ILE A 168 -3.41 6.39 -23.40
N PHE A 169 -3.11 7.18 -24.44
CA PHE A 169 -4.03 7.39 -25.56
C PHE A 169 -4.45 6.07 -26.21
N ARG A 170 -3.48 5.17 -26.45
CA ARG A 170 -3.75 3.85 -27.03
C ARG A 170 -4.55 2.94 -26.11
N LEU A 171 -4.16 2.85 -24.83
CA LEU A 171 -4.83 1.99 -23.86
C LEU A 171 -6.24 2.47 -23.56
N SER A 172 -6.46 3.79 -23.55
CA SER A 172 -7.78 4.40 -23.37
C SER A 172 -8.74 4.06 -24.51
N ALA A 173 -8.24 3.89 -25.75
CA ALA A 173 -9.05 3.47 -26.88
C ALA A 173 -9.54 2.02 -26.77
N SER A 174 -8.76 1.15 -26.12
CA SER A 174 -9.11 -0.26 -25.87
C SER A 174 -9.75 -0.51 -24.50
N PHE A 175 -9.93 0.54 -23.69
CA PHE A 175 -10.35 0.41 -22.31
C PHE A 175 -11.83 0.04 -22.20
N ASN A 176 -12.14 -0.99 -21.42
CA ASN A 176 -13.51 -1.44 -21.18
C ASN A 176 -14.21 -0.48 -20.21
N GLU A 177 -15.26 0.19 -20.68
CA GLU A 177 -16.01 1.16 -19.87
C GLU A 177 -16.75 0.52 -18.69
N ASN A 178 -16.91 -0.81 -18.70
CA ASN A 178 -17.43 -1.55 -17.55
C ASN A 178 -16.52 -1.46 -16.31
N GLU A 179 -15.21 -1.20 -16.48
CA GLU A 179 -14.29 -0.95 -15.35
C GLU A 179 -14.49 0.42 -14.68
N LEU A 180 -15.31 1.29 -15.27
CA LEU A 180 -15.73 2.57 -14.69
C LEU A 180 -17.06 2.45 -13.94
N VAL A 181 -17.77 1.32 -13.99
CA VAL A 181 -19.12 1.20 -13.41
C VAL A 181 -19.12 1.47 -11.89
N ASP A 182 -18.07 1.07 -11.19
CA ASP A 182 -17.91 1.36 -9.74
C ASP A 182 -17.62 2.84 -9.44
N LEU A 183 -17.33 3.65 -10.47
CA LEU A 183 -16.96 5.07 -10.36
C LEU A 183 -18.10 6.01 -10.77
N LEU A 184 -19.16 5.52 -11.41
CA LEU A 184 -20.24 6.37 -11.94
C LEU A 184 -21.40 6.47 -10.96
N ASP A 185 -21.67 7.68 -10.49
CA ASP A 185 -23.01 8.03 -10.01
C ASP A 185 -23.83 8.53 -11.22
N GLU A 186 -25.13 8.29 -11.22
CA GLU A 186 -26.03 8.74 -12.30
C GLU A 186 -25.97 10.27 -12.44
N GLY A 187 -25.31 10.78 -13.48
CA GLY A 187 -25.29 12.22 -13.81
C GLY A 187 -23.94 12.86 -14.16
N ILE A 188 -22.84 12.10 -14.23
CA ILE A 188 -21.50 12.64 -14.55
C ILE A 188 -21.42 13.12 -16.02
N ALA A 189 -20.86 14.32 -16.24
CA ALA A 189 -20.68 14.88 -17.58
C ALA A 189 -19.67 14.06 -18.41
N LYS A 190 -19.88 13.97 -19.73
CA LYS A 190 -19.03 13.19 -20.66
C LYS A 190 -17.55 13.60 -20.64
N GLU A 191 -17.27 14.86 -20.33
CA GLU A 191 -15.90 15.40 -20.23
C GLU A 191 -15.20 14.92 -18.95
N GLU A 192 -15.89 14.92 -17.80
CA GLU A 192 -15.37 14.39 -16.53
C GLU A 192 -15.10 12.88 -16.62
N LEU A 193 -15.99 12.16 -17.30
CA LEU A 193 -15.83 10.75 -17.66
C LEU A 193 -14.50 10.46 -18.39
N SER A 194 -14.12 11.35 -19.32
CA SER A 194 -12.87 11.19 -20.08
C SER A 194 -11.63 11.37 -19.20
N PHE A 195 -11.68 12.30 -18.26
CA PHE A 195 -10.60 12.55 -17.31
C PHE A 195 -10.43 11.37 -16.33
N TYR A 196 -11.54 10.84 -15.80
CA TYR A 196 -11.51 9.66 -14.92
C TYR A 196 -10.98 8.43 -15.66
N LYS A 197 -11.43 8.21 -16.90
CA LYS A 197 -10.93 7.14 -17.77
C LYS A 197 -9.42 7.25 -17.96
N GLU A 198 -8.90 8.44 -18.24
CA GLU A 198 -7.47 8.67 -18.41
C GLU A 198 -6.68 8.32 -17.13
N ALA A 199 -7.14 8.78 -15.96
CA ALA A 199 -6.48 8.52 -14.69
C ALA A 199 -6.49 7.04 -14.28
N VAL A 200 -7.59 6.32 -14.53
CA VAL A 200 -7.66 4.85 -14.29
C VAL A 200 -6.72 4.10 -15.23
N VAL A 201 -6.69 4.47 -16.51
CA VAL A 201 -5.75 3.89 -17.49
C VAL A 201 -4.30 4.17 -17.09
N ALA A 202 -4.00 5.38 -16.62
CA ALA A 202 -2.68 5.76 -16.11
C ALA A 202 -2.27 4.90 -14.91
N LEU A 203 -3.19 4.63 -13.98
CA LEU A 203 -2.95 3.76 -12.82
C LEU A 203 -2.63 2.32 -13.25
N ASN A 204 -3.44 1.77 -14.16
CA ASN A 204 -3.22 0.43 -14.72
C ASN A 204 -1.88 0.34 -15.45
N LEU A 205 -1.51 1.36 -16.22
CA LEU A 205 -0.22 1.44 -16.90
C LEU A 205 0.95 1.50 -15.90
N ALA A 206 0.82 2.28 -14.80
CA ALA A 206 1.84 2.33 -13.74
C ALA A 206 2.04 0.96 -13.08
N LYS A 207 0.94 0.25 -12.77
CA LYS A 207 0.97 -1.12 -12.21
C LYS A 207 1.70 -2.08 -13.15
N GLU A 208 1.40 -2.02 -14.46
CA GLU A 208 2.07 -2.86 -15.45
C GLU A 208 3.55 -2.51 -15.60
N VAL A 209 3.93 -1.23 -15.55
CA VAL A 209 5.34 -0.81 -15.56
C VAL A 209 6.11 -1.45 -14.40
N ILE A 210 5.56 -1.38 -13.19
CA ILE A 210 6.19 -1.97 -12.00
C ILE A 210 6.24 -3.49 -12.11
N SER A 211 5.15 -4.14 -12.58
CA SER A 211 5.11 -5.58 -12.79
C SER A 211 6.19 -6.08 -13.75
N VAL A 212 6.37 -5.40 -14.89
CA VAL A 212 7.43 -5.74 -15.86
C VAL A 212 8.82 -5.55 -15.26
N GLN A 213 9.04 -4.49 -14.48
CA GLN A 213 10.32 -4.25 -13.81
C GLN A 213 10.60 -5.28 -12.70
N GLN A 214 9.58 -5.73 -11.97
CA GLN A 214 9.69 -6.83 -11.01
C GLN A 214 10.10 -8.13 -11.71
N LYS A 215 9.51 -8.44 -12.87
CA LYS A 215 9.88 -9.63 -13.67
C LYS A 215 11.36 -9.64 -14.07
N TRP A 216 11.95 -8.48 -14.35
CA TRP A 216 13.39 -8.39 -14.65
C TRP A 216 14.31 -8.76 -13.48
N ARG A 217 13.76 -8.77 -12.25
CA ARG A 217 14.51 -9.05 -11.02
C ARG A 217 14.33 -10.51 -10.54
N GLU A 218 13.50 -11.32 -11.18
CA GLU A 218 13.20 -12.71 -10.77
C GLU A 218 14.47 -13.57 -10.62
N ASN A 219 15.39 -13.52 -11.57
CA ASN A 219 16.65 -14.29 -11.50
C ASN A 219 17.51 -13.89 -10.29
N ALA A 220 17.54 -12.59 -9.95
CA ALA A 220 18.28 -12.10 -8.79
C ALA A 220 17.60 -12.52 -7.47
N ILE A 221 16.27 -12.63 -7.46
CA ILE A 221 15.50 -13.13 -6.31
C ILE A 221 15.77 -14.62 -6.12
N HIS A 222 15.80 -15.40 -7.21
CA HIS A 222 16.16 -16.81 -7.15
C HIS A 222 17.57 -17.02 -6.55
N ASP A 223 18.56 -16.22 -7.00
CA ASP A 223 19.92 -16.27 -6.45
C ASP A 223 19.98 -15.84 -4.97
N LEU A 224 19.16 -14.86 -4.58
CA LEU A 224 19.03 -14.41 -3.19
C LEU A 224 18.55 -15.53 -2.28
N HIS A 225 17.50 -16.27 -2.69
CA HIS A 225 16.96 -17.40 -1.94
C HIS A 225 17.96 -18.55 -1.85
N ALA A 226 18.61 -18.89 -2.97
CA ALA A 226 19.61 -19.96 -3.01
C ALA A 226 20.80 -19.70 -2.06
N LYS A 227 21.19 -18.43 -1.90
CA LYS A 227 22.33 -18.03 -1.06
C LYS A 227 21.93 -17.58 0.36
N GLY A 228 20.64 -17.49 0.67
CA GLY A 228 20.14 -16.99 1.95
C GLY A 228 20.59 -15.55 2.28
N ARG A 229 20.74 -14.69 1.26
CA ARG A 229 21.28 -13.32 1.42
C ARG A 229 20.19 -12.28 1.62
N PHE A 230 20.60 -11.07 2.01
CA PHE A 230 19.74 -9.89 2.03
C PHE A 230 20.10 -8.92 0.90
N SER A 231 19.08 -8.31 0.29
CA SER A 231 19.22 -7.25 -0.71
C SER A 231 18.11 -6.21 -0.57
N ARG A 232 18.49 -4.99 -0.20
CA ARG A 232 17.56 -3.86 -0.07
C ARG A 232 16.87 -3.52 -1.39
N SER A 233 17.56 -3.62 -2.53
CA SER A 233 16.97 -3.29 -3.83
C SER A 233 15.87 -4.29 -4.25
N LEU A 234 16.06 -5.58 -3.94
CA LEU A 234 15.06 -6.62 -4.19
C LEU A 234 13.89 -6.51 -3.21
N ALA A 235 14.15 -6.16 -1.95
CA ALA A 235 13.09 -5.86 -0.98
C ALA A 235 12.24 -4.66 -1.42
N ASN A 236 12.89 -3.55 -1.85
CA ASN A 236 12.20 -2.39 -2.41
C ASN A 236 11.33 -2.77 -3.60
N SER A 237 11.88 -3.58 -4.51
CA SER A 237 11.14 -4.10 -5.66
C SER A 237 9.81 -4.73 -5.29
N ALA A 238 9.78 -5.52 -4.22
CA ALA A 238 8.59 -6.25 -3.83
C ALA A 238 7.49 -5.33 -3.28
N THR A 239 7.85 -4.17 -2.73
CA THR A 239 6.94 -3.19 -2.11
C THR A 239 6.72 -1.93 -2.96
N ASP A 240 7.29 -1.86 -4.17
CA ASP A 240 7.20 -0.66 -5.04
C ASP A 240 5.77 -0.22 -5.33
N TRP A 241 4.88 -1.18 -5.63
CA TRP A 241 3.48 -0.87 -5.93
C TRP A 241 2.70 -0.28 -4.73
N PRO A 242 2.62 -0.94 -3.56
CA PRO A 242 1.92 -0.36 -2.41
C PRO A 242 2.56 0.96 -1.95
N CYS A 243 3.88 1.12 -2.07
CA CYS A 243 4.54 2.38 -1.72
C CYS A 243 4.18 3.52 -2.67
N LEU A 244 4.06 3.26 -3.98
CA LEU A 244 3.60 4.25 -4.95
C LEU A 244 2.17 4.69 -4.64
N LEU A 245 1.27 3.75 -4.31
CA LEU A 245 -0.10 4.07 -3.93
C LEU A 245 -0.18 4.89 -2.64
N LEU A 246 0.62 4.56 -1.64
CA LEU A 246 0.72 5.34 -0.40
C LEU A 246 1.19 6.76 -0.65
N GLU A 247 2.19 6.95 -1.51
CA GLU A 247 2.71 8.26 -1.89
C GLU A 247 1.63 9.09 -2.62
N LEU A 248 0.93 8.49 -3.58
CA LEU A 248 -0.19 9.13 -4.27
C LEU A 248 -1.32 9.55 -3.32
N LEU A 249 -1.76 8.66 -2.42
CA LEU A 249 -2.79 8.97 -1.43
C LEU A 249 -2.30 10.06 -0.46
N SER A 250 -1.02 10.04 -0.08
CA SER A 250 -0.43 11.05 0.83
C SER A 250 -0.42 12.43 0.19
N PHE A 251 -0.11 12.54 -1.11
CA PHE A 251 -0.20 13.81 -1.83
C PHE A 251 -1.63 14.24 -2.09
N ALA A 252 -2.53 13.28 -2.35
CA ALA A 252 -3.95 13.56 -2.54
C ALA A 252 -4.62 14.05 -1.24
N ALA A 253 -4.10 13.68 -0.07
CA ALA A 253 -4.65 14.08 1.22
C ALA A 253 -4.66 15.59 1.44
N ASP A 254 -3.79 16.35 0.75
CA ASP A 254 -3.77 17.81 0.84
C ASP A 254 -5.04 18.47 0.26
N ALA A 255 -5.89 17.72 -0.46
CA ALA A 255 -7.21 18.19 -0.86
C ALA A 255 -8.17 18.13 0.34
N ASN A 256 -8.70 19.28 0.77
CA ASN A 256 -9.56 19.39 1.95
C ASN A 256 -10.78 18.45 1.97
N TYR A 257 -11.25 18.00 0.80
CA TYR A 257 -12.42 17.12 0.64
C TYR A 257 -12.06 15.62 0.46
N PHE A 258 -10.78 15.25 0.51
CA PHE A 258 -10.32 13.87 0.44
C PHE A 258 -9.19 13.64 1.44
N GLN A 259 -9.50 13.00 2.56
CA GLN A 259 -8.56 12.76 3.66
C GLN A 259 -8.41 11.25 3.90
N PRO A 260 -7.58 10.57 3.10
CA PRO A 260 -7.34 9.13 3.22
C PRO A 260 -6.57 8.82 4.50
N LYS A 261 -6.88 7.68 5.10
CA LYS A 261 -6.15 7.08 6.23
C LYS A 261 -6.14 5.57 6.10
N LEU A 262 -5.13 4.92 6.64
CA LEU A 262 -4.94 3.48 6.52
C LEU A 262 -4.77 2.83 7.90
N VAL A 263 -5.57 1.81 8.16
CA VAL A 263 -5.40 0.93 9.31
C VAL A 263 -4.99 -0.45 8.82
N ILE A 264 -3.86 -0.95 9.32
CA ILE A 264 -3.38 -2.31 9.05
C ILE A 264 -3.41 -3.10 10.35
N ASN A 265 -4.32 -4.05 10.43
CA ASN A 265 -4.45 -4.97 11.56
C ASN A 265 -3.63 -6.25 11.32
N ASN A 266 -3.07 -6.77 12.42
CA ASN A 266 -2.26 -7.99 12.44
C ASN A 266 -1.07 -7.95 11.45
N ILE A 267 -0.36 -6.83 11.41
CA ILE A 267 0.81 -6.59 10.53
C ILE A 267 1.87 -7.71 10.63
N GLU A 268 2.00 -8.34 11.80
CA GLU A 268 2.91 -9.44 12.07
C GLU A 268 2.64 -10.71 11.24
N VAL A 269 1.44 -10.89 10.70
CA VAL A 269 1.10 -12.04 9.85
C VAL A 269 1.96 -12.05 8.59
N LEU A 270 2.28 -10.87 8.01
CA LEU A 270 3.19 -10.75 6.87
C LEU A 270 4.58 -11.33 7.17
N LYS A 271 5.08 -11.14 8.41
CA LYS A 271 6.43 -11.57 8.80
C LYS A 271 6.59 -13.09 8.73
N LYS A 272 5.49 -13.82 8.93
CA LYS A 272 5.45 -15.28 8.93
C LYS A 272 4.86 -15.85 7.65
N ALA A 273 4.47 -15.01 6.71
CA ALA A 273 3.88 -15.44 5.46
C ALA A 273 4.85 -16.30 4.65
N PHE A 274 4.35 -17.40 4.09
CA PHE A 274 5.13 -18.27 3.23
C PHE A 274 5.01 -17.84 1.76
N ILE A 275 5.99 -18.21 0.96
CA ILE A 275 6.04 -17.94 -0.47
C ILE A 275 5.78 -19.25 -1.22
N GLU A 276 4.97 -19.21 -2.27
CA GLU A 276 4.71 -20.37 -3.14
C GLU A 276 5.70 -20.44 -4.30
N ASP A 277 6.13 -19.28 -4.79
CA ASP A 277 7.04 -19.13 -5.92
C ASP A 277 8.29 -18.31 -5.55
N ASN A 278 9.49 -18.74 -5.96
CA ASN A 278 10.74 -18.01 -5.70
C ASN A 278 10.87 -16.70 -6.52
N LYS A 279 9.76 -16.04 -6.85
CA LYS A 279 9.67 -14.82 -7.64
C LYS A 279 9.59 -13.54 -6.79
N THR A 280 9.35 -13.66 -5.49
CA THR A 280 9.34 -12.53 -4.55
C THR A 280 10.24 -12.80 -3.35
N VAL A 281 10.57 -11.76 -2.59
CA VAL A 281 11.31 -11.87 -1.32
C VAL A 281 10.46 -12.53 -0.23
N CYS A 282 11.11 -13.05 0.82
CA CYS A 282 10.42 -13.70 1.94
C CYS A 282 9.53 -12.74 2.74
N GLY A 283 8.53 -13.30 3.43
CA GLY A 283 7.53 -12.54 4.18
C GLY A 283 8.14 -11.58 5.20
N SER A 284 9.16 -12.00 5.95
CA SER A 284 9.90 -11.15 6.87
C SER A 284 10.55 -9.95 6.19
N MET A 285 11.23 -10.18 5.06
CA MET A 285 11.88 -9.12 4.30
C MET A 285 10.87 -8.15 3.66
N TYR A 286 9.75 -8.67 3.14
CA TYR A 286 8.65 -7.85 2.63
C TYR A 286 8.06 -6.97 3.74
N HIS A 287 7.75 -7.59 4.87
CA HIS A 287 7.21 -6.96 6.06
C HIS A 287 8.08 -5.81 6.57
N ASP A 288 9.36 -6.09 6.85
CA ASP A 288 10.28 -5.11 7.42
C ASP A 288 10.52 -3.96 6.44
N ASN A 289 10.62 -4.28 5.14
CA ASN A 289 10.82 -3.28 4.11
C ASN A 289 9.57 -2.40 3.88
N LEU A 290 8.37 -2.96 3.98
CA LEU A 290 7.12 -2.19 3.85
C LEU A 290 7.03 -1.14 4.97
N ILE A 291 7.26 -1.55 6.22
CA ILE A 291 7.25 -0.66 7.38
C ILE A 291 8.33 0.41 7.24
N TRP A 292 9.55 0.01 6.85
CA TRP A 292 10.63 0.96 6.63
C TRP A 292 10.26 2.03 5.60
N ARG A 293 9.64 1.64 4.48
CA ARG A 293 9.24 2.58 3.44
C ARG A 293 8.09 3.49 3.87
N MET A 294 7.14 3.00 4.66
CA MET A 294 6.09 3.84 5.27
C MET A 294 6.69 4.91 6.19
N ILE A 295 7.63 4.52 7.05
CA ILE A 295 8.34 5.43 7.95
C ILE A 295 9.15 6.45 7.15
N ALA A 296 9.92 6.00 6.15
CA ALA A 296 10.72 6.87 5.32
C ALA A 296 9.86 7.88 4.55
N LEU A 297 8.68 7.49 4.06
CA LEU A 297 7.73 8.40 3.42
C LEU A 297 7.22 9.44 4.43
N GLY A 298 6.84 9.01 5.64
CA GLY A 298 6.43 9.90 6.72
C GLY A 298 7.49 10.93 7.10
N ALA A 299 8.72 10.48 7.34
CA ALA A 299 9.81 11.33 7.80
C ALA A 299 10.27 12.34 6.74
N ASN A 300 10.31 11.94 5.46
CA ASN A 300 10.82 12.81 4.39
C ASN A 300 9.74 13.73 3.80
N GLU A 301 8.51 13.23 3.66
CA GLU A 301 7.48 13.91 2.86
C GLU A 301 6.18 14.11 3.62
N ARG A 302 6.00 13.51 4.80
CA ARG A 302 4.73 13.37 5.53
C ARG A 302 3.75 12.49 4.75
N THR A 303 3.36 11.38 5.36
CA THR A 303 2.45 10.38 4.76
C THR A 303 1.03 10.59 5.26
N LEU A 304 0.02 10.02 4.59
CA LEU A 304 -1.33 9.92 5.15
C LEU A 304 -1.30 9.20 6.52
N PRO A 305 -2.28 9.42 7.43
CA PRO A 305 -2.31 8.73 8.72
C PRO A 305 -2.34 7.19 8.57
N ILE A 306 -1.27 6.51 9.00
CA ILE A 306 -1.16 5.03 8.99
C ILE A 306 -1.11 4.53 10.43
N ILE A 307 -2.05 3.64 10.78
CA ILE A 307 -2.15 2.98 12.08
C ILE A 307 -1.86 1.48 11.91
N LEU A 308 -0.77 1.01 12.51
CA LEU A 308 -0.46 -0.42 12.60
C LEU A 308 -0.98 -0.98 13.91
N VAL A 309 -1.82 -2.02 13.86
CA VAL A 309 -2.37 -2.67 15.06
C VAL A 309 -1.71 -4.03 15.22
N THR A 310 -1.13 -4.29 16.39
CA THR A 310 -0.34 -5.50 16.62
C THR A 310 -0.40 -6.00 18.05
N SER A 311 -0.38 -7.32 18.21
CA SER A 311 -0.33 -7.97 19.53
C SER A 311 0.99 -8.69 19.82
N ASP A 312 1.86 -8.90 18.82
CA ASP A 312 3.03 -9.80 18.91
C ASP A 312 4.37 -9.10 19.19
N GLY A 313 4.34 -7.94 19.87
CA GLY A 313 5.48 -7.44 20.67
C GLY A 313 6.69 -6.88 19.92
N TYR A 314 6.79 -7.06 18.61
CA TYR A 314 8.05 -6.80 17.89
C TYR A 314 8.44 -5.31 17.84
N TYR A 315 7.49 -4.39 18.00
CA TYR A 315 7.70 -2.99 17.64
C TYR A 315 8.03 -2.04 18.78
N SER A 316 8.15 -2.50 20.03
CA SER A 316 8.46 -1.57 21.13
C SER A 316 9.97 -1.37 21.34
N TYR A 317 10.79 -2.43 21.25
CA TYR A 317 12.25 -2.35 21.48
C TYR A 317 13.10 -2.77 20.27
N GLN A 318 12.76 -3.86 19.58
CA GLN A 318 13.56 -4.31 18.44
C GLN A 318 13.36 -3.39 17.23
N ALA A 319 12.15 -2.88 16.98
CA ALA A 319 11.94 -1.79 16.02
C ALA A 319 12.75 -0.53 16.36
N PHE A 320 12.82 -0.13 17.63
CA PHE A 320 13.69 0.98 18.06
C PHE A 320 15.17 0.72 17.70
N MET A 321 15.68 -0.48 17.96
CA MET A 321 17.05 -0.89 17.62
C MET A 321 17.28 -1.06 16.11
N ASP A 322 16.30 -1.61 15.38
CA ASP A 322 16.35 -1.89 13.95
C ASP A 322 16.20 -0.61 13.11
N PHE A 323 15.48 0.40 13.62
CA PHE A 323 15.12 1.60 12.88
C PHE A 323 15.83 2.87 13.36
N GLY A 324 16.55 2.85 14.48
CA GLY A 324 17.61 3.83 14.81
C GLY A 324 17.17 5.25 15.15
N PHE A 325 15.86 5.51 15.31
CA PHE A 325 15.34 6.85 15.65
C PHE A 325 14.41 6.78 16.86
N PRO A 326 14.79 7.34 18.02
CA PRO A 326 13.97 7.37 19.24
C PRO A 326 12.61 8.04 19.03
N ASP A 327 12.57 9.02 18.13
CA ASP A 327 11.39 9.85 17.90
C ASP A 327 10.48 9.31 16.79
N VAL A 328 10.85 8.25 16.07
CA VAL A 328 10.05 7.72 14.95
C VAL A 328 8.83 6.93 15.43
N PHE A 329 8.87 6.42 16.65
CA PHE A 329 7.76 5.70 17.26
C PHE A 329 7.36 6.38 18.56
N ILE A 330 6.12 6.82 18.66
CA ILE A 330 5.53 7.13 19.96
C ILE A 330 5.15 5.81 20.62
N SER A 331 6.15 5.11 21.17
CA SER A 331 5.92 3.97 22.04
C SER A 331 5.56 4.50 23.43
N ARG A 332 4.27 4.43 23.77
CA ARG A 332 3.81 4.60 25.16
C ARG A 332 3.47 3.21 25.70
N GLU A 333 4.49 2.47 26.11
CA GLU A 333 4.32 1.26 26.94
C GLU A 333 3.73 1.59 28.31
#